data_AF-E3HBE9-F1
#
_entry.id   AF-E3HBE9-F1
#
_cell.length_a   1.000
_cell.length_b   1.000
_cell.length_c   1.000
_cell.angle_alpha   90.00
_cell.angle_beta   90.00
_cell.angle_gamma   90.00
#
_symmetry.space_group_name_H-M   'P 1'
#
loop_
_entity.id
_entity.type
_entity.pdbx_description
1 polymer ?
#
loop_
_entity_poly.entity_id
_entity_poly.type
_entity_poly.pdbx_seq_one_letter_code
_entity_poly.pdbx_strand_id
1 'polypeptide(L)'
;MSVVHFVPKGNLNPIFGVRLCPAFHRLLDIIDDKRGETFIKKALNIQKDRAIKFKGFTDKMGKSGTIVVVYDYFNGSENPKLVVPETSDGYFDFKIYDVDYNKEVDIENLIEKIKRLSV
;
A
#
# COMPACT_ATOMS: atom_id res chain seq x y z
N MET A 1 37.09 -17.13 8.51
CA MET A 1 36.01 -16.15 8.76
C MET A 1 35.19 -16.03 7.49
N SER A 2 33.93 -16.44 7.52
CA SER A 2 33.00 -16.25 6.41
C SER A 2 32.43 -14.83 6.46
N VAL A 3 32.66 -14.06 5.41
CA VAL A 3 32.05 -12.74 5.22
C VAL A 3 30.67 -12.98 4.61
N VAL A 4 29.62 -12.81 5.40
CA VAL A 4 28.24 -12.86 4.89
C VAL A 4 27.94 -11.52 4.25
N HIS A 5 27.73 -11.51 2.93
CA HIS A 5 27.18 -10.34 2.24
C HIS A 5 25.70 -10.21 2.57
N PHE A 6 25.39 -9.43 3.61
CA PHE A 6 24.03 -9.04 3.95
C PHE A 6 23.70 -7.74 3.23
N VAL A 7 22.69 -7.77 2.36
CA VAL A 7 22.04 -6.53 1.91
C VAL A 7 21.16 -6.09 3.09
N PRO A 8 21.42 -4.96 3.74
CA PRO A 8 20.54 -4.46 4.79
C PRO A 8 19.11 -4.42 4.23
N LYS A 9 18.17 -5.11 4.89
CA LYS A 9 16.73 -5.00 4.62
C LYS A 9 16.37 -3.53 4.86
N GLY A 10 16.52 -2.70 3.83
CA GLY A 10 16.19 -1.28 3.88
C GLY A 10 14.75 -1.16 4.33
N ASN A 11 14.49 -0.23 5.25
CA ASN A 11 13.13 0.12 5.61
C ASN A 11 12.39 0.47 4.33
N LEU A 12 11.31 -0.24 4.07
CA LEU A 12 10.51 -0.03 2.88
C LEU A 12 9.79 1.28 3.00
N ASN A 13 10.06 2.16 2.04
CA ASN A 13 9.48 3.49 2.05
C ASN A 13 8.13 3.42 1.34
N PRO A 14 7.02 3.78 2.02
CA PRO A 14 5.75 3.92 1.34
C PRO A 14 5.85 5.07 0.34
N ILE A 15 5.39 4.84 -0.89
CA ILE A 15 5.26 5.90 -1.90
C ILE A 15 4.03 6.75 -1.56
N PHE A 16 2.90 6.09 -1.32
CA PHE A 16 1.63 6.70 -0.95
C PHE A 16 0.62 5.65 -0.46
N GLY A 17 -0.47 6.12 0.12
CA GLY A 17 -1.65 5.34 0.45
C GLY A 17 -2.80 5.61 -0.53
N VAL A 18 -3.66 4.62 -0.70
CA VAL A 18 -4.90 4.74 -1.48
C VAL A 18 -6.06 4.35 -0.58
N ARG A 19 -7.02 5.24 -0.39
CA ARG A 19 -8.21 4.94 0.41
C ARG A 19 -9.12 4.00 -0.37
N LEU A 20 -9.44 2.84 0.22
CA LEU A 20 -10.38 1.91 -0.38
C LEU A 20 -11.83 2.36 -0.24
N CYS A 21 -12.62 2.07 -1.26
CA CYS A 21 -14.06 2.22 -1.14
C CYS A 21 -14.63 1.25 -0.08
N PRO A 22 -15.78 1.56 0.52
CA PRO A 22 -16.38 0.71 1.56
C PRO A 22 -16.66 -0.73 1.10
N ALA A 23 -16.91 -0.95 -0.19
CA ALA A 23 -17.13 -2.29 -0.72
C ALA A 23 -15.85 -3.15 -0.65
N PHE A 24 -14.69 -2.58 -0.99
CA PHE A 24 -13.41 -3.27 -0.84
C PHE A 24 -13.05 -3.51 0.63
N HIS A 25 -13.31 -2.55 1.52
CA HIS A 25 -13.10 -2.72 2.97
C HIS A 25 -13.84 -3.96 3.50
N ARG A 26 -15.15 -4.05 3.23
CA ARG A 26 -15.96 -5.21 3.65
C ARG A 26 -15.49 -6.52 3.03
N LEU A 27 -15.05 -6.47 1.78
CA LEU A 27 -14.57 -7.66 1.07
C LEU A 27 -13.28 -8.18 1.72
N LEU A 28 -12.37 -7.29 2.09
CA LEU A 28 -11.12 -7.64 2.79
C LEU A 28 -11.36 -8.20 4.19
N ASP A 29 -12.44 -7.83 4.88
CA ASP A 29 -12.79 -8.43 6.17
C ASP A 29 -13.22 -9.91 6.06
N ILE A 30 -13.64 -10.36 4.87
CA ILE A 30 -14.20 -11.70 4.66
C ILE A 30 -13.17 -12.66 4.04
N ILE A 31 -12.21 -12.14 3.28
CA ILE A 31 -11.23 -12.95 2.55
C ILE A 31 -9.88 -12.97 3.27
N ASP A 32 -9.09 -14.01 3.01
CA ASP A 32 -7.72 -14.06 3.52
C ASP A 32 -6.84 -12.98 2.90
N ASP A 33 -5.87 -12.49 3.68
CA ASP A 33 -4.98 -11.40 3.29
C ASP A 33 -4.28 -11.64 1.95
N LYS A 34 -3.89 -12.89 1.64
CA LYS A 34 -3.18 -13.23 0.39
C LYS A 34 -4.10 -13.11 -0.83
N ARG A 35 -5.34 -13.60 -0.72
CA ARG A 35 -6.35 -13.43 -1.77
C ARG A 35 -6.77 -11.96 -1.88
N GLY A 36 -6.88 -11.25 -0.75
CA GLY A 36 -7.17 -9.82 -0.73
C GLY A 36 -6.11 -8.99 -1.42
N GLU A 37 -4.84 -9.28 -1.15
CA GLU A 37 -3.71 -8.66 -1.83
C GLU A 37 -3.78 -8.88 -3.33
N THR A 38 -3.96 -10.12 -3.77
CA THR A 38 -4.05 -10.46 -5.20
C THR A 38 -5.23 -9.76 -5.89
N PHE A 39 -6.38 -9.73 -5.22
CA PHE A 39 -7.59 -9.09 -5.73
C PHE A 39 -7.42 -7.58 -5.88
N ILE A 40 -6.93 -6.92 -4.84
CA ILE A 40 -6.70 -5.47 -4.86
C ILE A 40 -5.64 -5.09 -5.88
N LYS A 41 -4.55 -5.88 -6.00
CA LYS A 41 -3.54 -5.65 -7.03
C LYS A 41 -4.14 -5.69 -8.43
N LYS A 42 -5.01 -6.67 -8.69
CA LYS A 42 -5.71 -6.76 -9.97
C LYS A 42 -6.71 -5.61 -10.18
N ALA A 43 -7.48 -5.27 -9.15
CA ALA A 43 -8.54 -4.26 -9.23
C ALA A 43 -8.01 -2.83 -9.43
N LEU A 44 -6.84 -2.52 -8.88
CA LEU A 44 -6.24 -1.19 -8.95
C LEU A 44 -5.06 -1.11 -9.94
N ASN A 45 -4.92 -2.14 -10.79
CA ASN A 45 -3.82 -2.29 -11.74
C ASN A 45 -2.43 -2.08 -11.11
N ILE A 46 -2.17 -2.70 -9.96
CA ILE A 46 -0.87 -2.70 -9.30
C ILE A 46 -0.06 -3.89 -9.81
N GLN A 47 1.23 -3.71 -10.06
CA GLN A 47 2.12 -4.81 -10.44
C GLN A 47 2.14 -5.91 -9.38
N LYS A 48 2.09 -7.17 -9.84
CA LYS A 48 2.00 -8.36 -8.95
C LYS A 48 3.11 -8.42 -7.92
N ASP A 49 4.32 -8.04 -8.31
CA ASP A 49 5.52 -8.13 -7.47
C ASP A 49 5.69 -6.93 -6.53
N ARG A 50 4.85 -5.89 -6.68
CA ARG A 50 4.91 -4.70 -5.83
C ARG A 50 4.41 -5.03 -4.42
N ALA A 51 5.15 -4.58 -3.41
CA ALA A 51 4.71 -4.72 -2.03
C ALA A 51 3.57 -3.74 -1.71
N ILE A 52 2.48 -4.28 -1.15
CA ILE A 52 1.37 -3.48 -0.62
C ILE A 52 1.05 -3.92 0.81
N LYS A 53 0.47 -3.02 1.60
CA LYS A 53 -0.04 -3.34 2.93
C LYS A 53 -1.40 -2.72 3.16
N PHE A 54 -2.29 -3.48 3.77
CA PHE A 54 -3.57 -2.96 4.25
C PHE A 54 -3.41 -2.37 5.64
N LYS A 55 -3.95 -1.17 5.85
CA LYS A 55 -4.03 -0.53 7.16
C LYS A 55 -5.46 -0.05 7.38
N GLY A 56 -6.10 -0.58 8.42
CA GLY A 56 -7.36 -0.05 8.91
C GLY A 56 -7.15 1.31 9.58
N PHE A 57 -8.08 2.24 9.37
CA PHE A 57 -8.09 3.54 10.03
C PHE A 57 -9.51 3.87 10.50
N THR A 58 -9.60 4.74 11.49
CA THR A 58 -10.86 5.32 11.96
C THR A 58 -10.76 6.83 11.79
N ASP A 59 -11.69 7.40 11.03
CA ASP A 59 -11.76 8.84 10.82
C ASP A 59 -12.32 9.57 12.05
N LYS A 60 -12.17 10.90 12.13
CA LYS A 60 -12.69 11.75 13.21
C LYS A 60 -14.20 11.65 13.40
N MET A 61 -14.92 11.21 12.36
CA MET A 61 -16.36 10.95 12.39
C MET A 61 -16.73 9.54 12.90
N GLY A 62 -15.76 8.75 13.36
CA GLY A 62 -15.97 7.37 13.83
C GLY A 62 -16.19 6.35 12.72
N LYS A 63 -15.93 6.71 11.45
CA LYS A 63 -16.06 5.79 10.31
C LYS A 63 -14.76 5.01 10.12
N SER A 64 -14.85 3.68 10.13
CA SER A 64 -13.73 2.80 9.77
C SER A 64 -13.56 2.70 8.27
N GLY A 65 -12.32 2.49 7.83
CA GLY A 65 -11.99 2.19 6.45
C GLY A 65 -10.62 1.52 6.34
N THR A 66 -10.25 1.15 5.12
CA THR A 66 -8.94 0.56 4.82
C THR A 66 -8.18 1.44 3.84
N ILE A 67 -6.89 1.63 4.10
CA ILE A 67 -5.92 2.21 3.18
C ILE A 67 -5.02 1.10 2.64
N VAL A 68 -4.78 1.11 1.33
CA VAL A 68 -3.71 0.33 0.69
C VAL A 68 -2.46 1.20 0.65
N VAL A 69 -1.45 0.82 1.42
CA VAL A 69 -0.14 1.45 1.38
C VAL A 69 0.68 0.79 0.28
N VAL A 70 1.15 1.59 -0.68
CA VAL A 70 1.92 1.15 -1.84
C VAL A 70 3.39 1.50 -1.61
N TYR A 71 4.28 0.51 -1.74
CA TYR A 71 5.72 0.68 -1.50
C TYR A 71 6.53 0.73 -2.81
N ASP A 72 7.71 1.32 -2.72
CA ASP A 72 8.69 1.45 -3.82
C ASP A 72 9.30 0.11 -4.24
N TYR A 73 9.16 -0.90 -3.40
CA TYR A 73 9.81 -2.19 -3.55
C TYR A 73 8.99 -3.22 -4.32
N PHE A 74 9.71 -3.97 -5.14
CA PHE A 74 9.25 -5.15 -5.87
C PHE A 74 10.00 -6.34 -5.31
N ASN A 75 9.34 -7.30 -4.66
CA ASN A 75 10.04 -8.51 -4.26
C ASN A 75 9.14 -9.73 -4.19
N GLY A 76 9.57 -10.75 -4.92
CA GLY A 76 8.83 -11.98 -5.15
C GLY A 76 9.11 -13.12 -4.17
N SER A 77 9.79 -12.93 -3.02
CA SER A 77 10.12 -14.10 -2.18
C SER A 77 10.11 -13.97 -0.66
N GLU A 78 10.10 -12.79 -0.04
CA GLU A 78 10.03 -12.72 1.41
C GLU A 78 9.27 -11.49 1.85
N ASN A 79 8.18 -11.68 2.60
CA ASN A 79 7.43 -10.65 3.30
C ASN A 79 8.40 -9.82 4.16
N PRO A 80 8.87 -8.67 3.66
CA PRO A 80 9.62 -7.76 4.50
C PRO A 80 8.66 -7.26 5.58
N LYS A 81 9.17 -6.91 6.77
CA LYS A 81 8.33 -6.24 7.77
C LYS A 81 7.96 -4.87 7.21
N LEU A 82 6.83 -4.80 6.51
CA LEU A 82 6.24 -3.58 5.98
C LEU A 82 5.78 -2.78 7.18
N VAL A 83 6.58 -1.81 7.61
CA VAL A 83 6.17 -0.85 8.63
C VAL A 83 5.37 0.24 7.91
N VAL A 84 4.20 0.58 8.45
CA VAL A 84 3.45 1.75 8.00
C VAL A 84 3.96 2.89 8.88
N PRO A 85 4.69 3.88 8.34
CA PRO A 85 5.15 5.00 9.14
C PRO A 85 3.94 5.84 9.55
N GLU A 86 3.75 5.93 10.86
CA GLU A 86 2.72 6.69 11.55
C GLU A 86 3.44 7.65 12.50
N THR A 87 3.04 8.91 12.54
CA THR A 87 3.52 9.86 13.53
C THR A 87 3.02 9.48 14.92
N SER A 88 3.71 9.98 15.94
CA SER A 88 3.31 9.84 17.35
C SER A 88 1.88 10.32 17.62
N ASP A 89 1.38 11.25 16.79
CA ASP A 89 0.04 11.82 16.86
C ASP A 89 -1.01 11.02 16.04
N GLY A 90 -0.63 9.89 15.44
CA GLY A 90 -1.51 8.99 14.70
C GLY A 90 -1.80 9.41 13.26
N TYR A 91 -0.98 10.29 12.66
CA TYR A 91 -1.08 10.66 11.25
C TYR A 91 -0.13 9.83 10.38
N PHE A 92 -0.49 9.61 9.11
CA PHE A 92 0.41 8.95 8.17
C PHE A 92 1.44 9.95 7.62
N ASP A 93 2.71 9.54 7.59
CA ASP A 93 3.83 10.36 7.07
C ASP A 93 3.92 10.38 5.53
N PHE A 94 2.90 9.87 4.85
CA PHE A 94 2.82 9.78 3.40
C PHE A 94 1.47 10.27 2.89
N LYS A 95 1.45 10.69 1.62
CA LYS A 95 0.22 11.16 0.97
C LYS A 95 -0.77 10.02 0.82
N ILE A 96 -2.04 10.29 1.12
CA ILE A 96 -3.16 9.37 0.88
C ILE A 96 -4.02 9.96 -0.23
N TYR A 97 -4.29 9.16 -1.26
CA TYR A 97 -5.12 9.54 -2.39
C TYR A 97 -6.49 8.89 -2.28
N ASP A 98 -7.52 9.70 -2.55
CA ASP A 98 -8.88 9.23 -2.84
C ASP A 98 -9.01 9.05 -4.35
N VAL A 99 -9.31 7.82 -4.77
CA VAL A 99 -9.49 7.44 -6.18
C VAL A 99 -10.96 7.39 -6.53
N ASP A 100 -11.28 7.86 -7.73
CA ASP A 100 -12.63 7.73 -8.31
C ASP A 100 -12.82 6.33 -8.86
N TYR A 101 -13.49 5.48 -8.07
CA TYR A 101 -13.80 4.09 -8.41
C TYR A 101 -14.82 3.92 -9.55
N ASN A 102 -15.44 5.00 -10.04
CA ASN A 102 -16.31 4.94 -11.21
C ASN A 102 -15.53 4.91 -12.53
N LYS A 103 -14.22 5.18 -12.48
CA LYS A 103 -13.30 5.13 -13.62
C LYS A 103 -12.31 4.01 -13.43
N GLU A 104 -11.65 3.61 -14.52
CA GLU A 104 -10.55 2.66 -14.43
C GLU A 104 -9.41 3.25 -13.59
N VAL A 105 -9.06 2.56 -12.51
CA VAL A 105 -8.02 2.99 -11.58
C VAL A 105 -6.70 2.34 -11.99
N ASP A 106 -5.71 3.18 -12.32
CA ASP A 106 -4.37 2.74 -12.69
C ASP A 106 -3.33 3.31 -11.72
N ILE A 107 -2.97 2.51 -10.70
CA ILE A 107 -2.01 2.92 -9.68
C ILE A 107 -0.60 3.05 -10.24
N GLU A 108 -0.20 2.22 -11.19
CA GLU A 108 1.16 2.28 -11.75
C GLU A 108 1.39 3.58 -12.52
N ASN A 109 0.39 4.02 -13.30
CA ASN A 109 0.42 5.34 -13.95
C ASN A 109 0.45 6.48 -12.92
N LEU A 110 -0.26 6.33 -11.79
CA LEU A 110 -0.21 7.30 -10.69
C LEU A 110 1.19 7.37 -10.05
N ILE A 111 1.87 6.23 -9.88
CA ILE A 111 3.27 6.17 -9.42
C ILE A 111 4.19 6.91 -10.40
N GLU A 112 4.05 6.69 -11.71
CA GLU A 112 4.86 7.40 -12.71
C GLU A 112 4.67 8.91 -12.65
N LYS A 113 3.42 9.38 -12.53
CA LYS A 113 3.10 10.80 -12.41
C LYS A 113 3.74 11.42 -11.17
N ILE A 114 3.66 10.74 -10.02
CA ILE A 114 4.29 11.21 -8.79
C ILE A 114 5.81 11.30 -8.95
N LYS A 115 6.44 10.27 -9.54
CA LYS A 115 7.89 10.30 -9.78
C LYS A 115 8.30 11.48 -10.66
N ARG A 116 7.54 11.78 -11.73
CA ARG A 116 7.80 12.93 -12.60
C ARG A 116 7.63 14.29 -11.92
N LEU A 117 6.74 14.38 -10.94
CA LEU A 117 6.51 15.59 -10.14
C LEU A 117 7.54 15.79 -9.02
N SER A 118 8.34 14.78 -8.73
CA SER A 118 9.34 14.77 -7.64
C SER A 118 10.77 15.05 -8.14
N VAL A 119 10.93 15.32 -9.44
CA VAL A 119 12.18 15.75 -10.11
C VAL A 119 12.06 17.22 -10.46
#